data_AF-A0A3D1A228-F1
#
_entry.id   AF-A0A3D1A228-F1
#
_cell.length_a   1.000
_cell.length_b   1.000
_cell.length_c   1.000
_cell.angle_alpha   90.00
_cell.angle_beta   90.00
_cell.angle_gamma   90.00
#
_symmetry.space_group_name_H-M   'P 1'
#
loop_
_entity.id
_entity.type
_entity.pdbx_description
1 polymer ?
#
loop_
_entity_poly.entity_id
_entity_poly.type
_entity_poly.pdbx_seq_one_letter_code
_entity_poly.pdbx_strand_id
1 'polypeptide(L)'
;MPVRVKGMIPEDDRRVAPVGEPAPPWMVNYADLMTELVCFFVILYALSAALNKDMQKAQADIQEMIKEGKMSGSVQMDKEGMRITMEEQSDMAFFESGSAELTEKMRLQLDKISPVLSKLAEKHDIVVEGHTDDIPIATKQYANNWELSTARATSVVMSMLDAKFPPKRMAAVGYGEYHPKVPNTSVANRKTNRRVVFFIKNTPYPDTPAPPGLVGAAVAPGAASPAAPEGAAPLPAYGQAPAPPAETPAVPETPAPAGEAPAEGG
;
A
#
# COMPACT_ATOMS: atom_id res chain seq x y z
N MET A 1 -3.02 40.73 61.95
CA MET A 1 -4.04 39.67 62.14
C MET A 1 -4.22 38.97 60.81
N PRO A 2 -4.09 37.64 60.71
CA PRO A 2 -4.31 36.93 59.45
C PRO A 2 -5.78 37.08 59.03
N VAL A 3 -6.01 37.47 57.78
CA VAL A 3 -7.33 37.71 57.21
C VAL A 3 -7.99 36.35 56.94
N ARG A 4 -8.96 35.95 57.78
CA ARG A 4 -9.73 34.72 57.55
C ARG A 4 -10.88 34.97 56.57
N VAL A 5 -10.72 34.53 55.34
CA VAL A 5 -11.77 34.58 54.31
C VAL A 5 -12.69 33.36 54.47
N LYS A 6 -14.00 33.58 54.56
CA LYS A 6 -15.00 32.54 54.80
C LYS A 6 -15.04 31.56 53.61
N GLY A 7 -14.70 30.29 53.87
CA GLY A 7 -14.69 29.22 52.85
C GLY A 7 -13.29 28.78 52.41
N MET A 8 -12.24 29.49 52.83
CA MET A 8 -10.84 29.08 52.61
C MET A 8 -10.36 28.19 53.77
N ILE A 9 -9.53 27.19 53.49
CA ILE A 9 -8.88 26.37 54.53
C ILE A 9 -7.88 27.28 55.27
N PRO A 10 -7.84 27.29 56.62
CA PRO A 10 -6.88 28.09 57.39
C PRO A 10 -5.43 27.73 57.04
N GLU A 11 -4.53 28.71 56.97
CA GLU A 11 -3.09 28.46 56.72
C GLU A 11 -2.43 27.57 57.78
N ASP A 12 -2.99 27.55 59.00
CA ASP A 12 -2.52 26.72 60.12
C ASP A 12 -3.05 25.26 60.07
N ASP A 13 -3.83 24.89 59.04
CA ASP A 13 -4.37 23.53 58.89
C ASP A 13 -3.27 22.57 58.41
N ARG A 14 -3.15 21.42 59.09
CA ARG A 14 -2.19 20.34 58.77
C ARG A 14 -2.29 19.80 57.34
N ARG A 15 -3.39 20.06 56.64
CA ARG A 15 -3.62 19.68 55.23
C ARG A 15 -3.08 20.69 54.23
N VAL A 16 -2.74 21.90 54.70
CA VAL A 16 -2.18 22.98 53.87
C VAL A 16 -0.67 22.93 54.01
N ALA A 17 0.03 22.87 52.88
CA ALA A 17 1.48 22.99 52.90
C ALA A 17 1.85 24.42 53.37
N PRO A 18 2.64 24.58 54.45
CA PRO A 18 3.02 25.90 54.93
C PRO A 18 3.78 26.67 53.86
N VAL A 19 3.34 27.90 53.59
CA VAL A 19 3.93 28.77 52.58
C VAL A 19 5.38 29.09 52.98
N GLY A 20 6.35 28.61 52.20
CA GLY A 20 7.79 28.83 52.45
C GLY A 20 8.59 27.60 52.86
N GLU A 21 7.95 26.44 53.10
CA GLU A 21 8.67 25.19 53.32
C GLU A 21 9.03 24.49 51.99
N PRO A 22 10.21 23.84 51.90
CA PRO A 22 10.62 23.14 50.69
C PRO A 22 9.65 22.01 50.36
N ALA A 23 9.40 21.79 49.06
CA ALA A 23 8.60 20.69 48.60
C ALA A 23 9.14 19.35 49.13
N PRO A 24 8.27 18.35 49.39
CA PRO A 24 8.71 17.03 49.82
C PRO A 24 9.77 16.44 48.87
N PRO A 25 10.87 15.84 49.37
CA PRO A 25 11.97 15.36 48.53
C PRO A 25 11.55 14.36 47.42
N TRP A 26 10.49 13.60 47.65
CA TRP A 26 9.94 12.65 46.65
C TRP A 26 9.32 13.36 45.44
N MET A 27 8.80 14.58 45.62
CA MET A 27 8.14 15.34 44.57
C MET A 27 9.13 15.75 43.49
N VAL A 28 10.38 16.02 43.86
CA VAL A 28 11.45 16.38 42.92
C VAL A 28 11.76 15.19 42.01
N ASN A 29 11.95 13.99 42.56
CA ASN A 29 12.22 12.79 41.76
C ASN A 29 11.03 12.39 40.88
N TYR A 30 9.80 12.57 41.38
CA TYR A 30 8.59 12.33 40.60
C TYR A 30 8.43 13.33 39.44
N ALA A 31 8.67 14.62 39.71
CA ALA A 31 8.63 15.66 38.69
C ALA A 31 9.70 15.40 37.62
N ASP A 32 10.91 15.02 38.01
CA ASP A 32 12.01 14.67 37.11
C ASP A 32 11.61 13.52 36.17
N LEU A 33 11.12 12.40 36.72
CA LEU A 33 10.63 11.26 35.92
C LEU A 33 9.48 11.64 34.98
N MET A 34 8.54 12.48 35.43
CA MET A 34 7.45 12.95 34.58
C MET A 34 7.95 13.85 33.45
N THR A 35 8.93 14.73 33.72
CA THR A 35 9.53 15.57 32.69
C THR A 35 10.41 14.78 31.72
N GLU A 36 11.15 13.77 32.18
CA GLU A 36 11.90 12.87 31.31
C GLU A 36 10.97 12.07 30.42
N LEU A 37 9.84 11.58 30.94
CA LEU A 37 8.84 10.85 30.16
C LEU A 37 8.21 11.75 29.09
N VAL A 38 7.83 12.99 29.44
CA VAL A 38 7.32 13.96 28.46
C VAL A 38 8.38 14.28 27.41
N CYS A 39 9.62 14.51 27.82
CA CYS A 39 10.74 14.78 26.90
C CYS A 39 10.97 13.60 25.94
N PHE A 40 10.93 12.37 26.45
CA PHE A 40 11.04 11.15 25.67
C PHE A 40 9.94 11.03 24.61
N PHE A 41 8.67 11.24 24.98
CA PHE A 41 7.57 11.20 24.01
C PHE A 41 7.64 12.34 22.99
N VAL A 42 8.08 13.53 23.37
CA VAL A 42 8.29 14.65 22.44
C VAL A 42 9.40 14.31 21.44
N ILE A 43 10.50 13.69 21.88
CA ILE A 43 11.58 13.22 20.99
C ILE A 43 11.07 12.13 20.06
N LEU A 44 10.33 11.13 20.55
CA LEU A 44 9.75 10.08 19.71
C LEU A 44 8.78 10.66 18.67
N TYR A 45 7.95 11.62 19.06
CA TYR A 45 7.04 12.30 18.13
C TYR A 45 7.81 13.07 17.05
N ALA A 46 8.86 13.80 17.45
CA ALA A 46 9.70 14.54 16.51
C ALA A 46 10.41 13.60 15.51
N LEU A 47 10.93 12.45 15.96
CA LEU A 47 11.53 11.44 15.10
C LEU A 47 10.50 10.82 14.14
N SER A 48 9.29 10.52 14.63
CA SER A 48 8.19 10.03 13.79
C SER A 48 7.79 11.04 12.72
N ALA A 49 7.78 12.33 13.04
CA ALA A 49 7.49 13.37 12.05
C ALA A 49 8.62 13.52 11.02
N ALA A 50 9.89 13.43 11.46
CA ALA A 50 11.05 13.56 10.59
C ALA A 50 11.17 12.43 9.57
N LEU A 51 10.87 11.17 9.96
CA LEU A 51 10.92 10.02 9.05
C LEU A 51 9.95 10.12 7.87
N ASN A 52 8.82 10.81 8.05
CA ASN A 52 7.79 10.94 7.03
C ASN A 52 8.00 12.16 6.09
N LYS A 53 8.99 13.02 6.35
CA LYS A 53 9.17 14.27 5.58
C LYS A 53 9.52 14.03 4.12
N ASP A 54 10.36 13.02 3.84
CA ASP A 54 10.75 12.66 2.47
C ASP A 54 9.54 12.15 1.67
N MET A 55 8.71 11.30 2.29
CA MET A 55 7.43 10.82 1.72
C MET A 55 6.44 11.96 1.50
N GLN A 56 6.27 12.87 2.46
CA GLN A 56 5.34 14.01 2.33
C GLN A 56 5.76 14.96 1.21
N LYS A 57 7.07 15.23 1.08
CA LYS A 57 7.59 16.05 -0.01
C LYS A 57 7.34 15.39 -1.36
N ALA A 58 7.67 14.11 -1.50
CA ALA A 58 7.44 13.39 -2.75
C ALA A 58 5.94 13.33 -3.10
N GLN A 59 5.06 13.17 -2.10
CA GLN A 59 3.61 13.25 -2.30
C GLN A 59 3.20 14.60 -2.90
N ALA A 60 3.70 15.71 -2.32
CA ALA A 60 3.39 17.05 -2.80
C ALA A 60 3.89 17.27 -4.24
N ASP A 61 5.14 16.87 -4.51
CA ASP A 61 5.76 16.99 -5.84
C ASP A 61 4.97 16.20 -6.89
N ILE A 62 4.54 14.97 -6.59
CA ILE A 62 3.75 14.14 -7.52
C ILE A 62 2.33 14.68 -7.67
N GLN A 63 1.72 15.14 -6.58
CA GLN A 63 0.38 15.74 -6.63
C GLN A 63 0.37 17.01 -7.48
N GLU A 64 1.45 17.80 -7.46
CA GLU A 64 1.64 18.95 -8.34
C GLU A 64 1.79 18.50 -9.80
N MET A 65 2.62 17.50 -10.10
CA MET A 65 2.75 16.96 -11.46
C MET A 65 1.42 16.45 -12.04
N ILE A 66 0.56 15.85 -11.21
CA ILE A 66 -0.79 15.41 -11.62
C ILE A 66 -1.69 16.62 -11.89
N LYS A 67 -1.67 17.65 -11.03
CA LYS A 67 -2.48 18.87 -11.21
C LYS A 67 -2.09 19.65 -12.46
N GLU A 68 -0.80 19.68 -12.80
CA GLU A 68 -0.29 20.30 -14.02
C GLU A 68 -0.63 19.51 -15.30
N GLY A 69 -1.29 18.34 -15.17
CA GLY A 69 -1.66 17.49 -16.32
C GLY A 69 -0.47 16.77 -16.96
N LYS A 70 0.70 16.76 -16.31
CA LYS A 70 1.88 16.03 -16.83
C LYS A 70 1.71 14.52 -16.71
N MET A 71 0.88 14.07 -15.77
CA MET A 71 0.59 12.69 -15.43
C MET A 71 -0.90 12.46 -15.16
N SER A 72 -1.42 11.32 -15.62
CA SER A 72 -2.74 10.81 -15.28
C SER A 72 -2.64 9.80 -14.13
N GLY A 73 -3.17 10.14 -12.96
CA GLY A 73 -3.14 9.24 -11.81
C GLY A 73 -3.64 9.87 -10.52
N SER A 74 -3.46 9.15 -9.42
CA SER A 74 -3.75 9.63 -8.06
C SER A 74 -2.66 9.17 -7.10
N VAL A 75 -2.43 9.95 -6.05
CA VAL A 75 -1.50 9.61 -4.97
C VAL A 75 -2.28 9.51 -3.67
N GLN A 76 -2.04 8.44 -2.93
CA GLN A 76 -2.61 8.19 -1.61
C GLN A 76 -1.47 7.87 -0.64
N MET A 77 -1.63 8.28 0.62
CA MET A 77 -0.68 8.02 1.68
C MET A 77 -1.39 7.21 2.77
N ASP A 78 -0.89 6.02 3.03
CA ASP A 78 -1.37 5.11 4.06
C ASP A 78 -0.33 4.95 5.18
N LYS A 79 -0.70 4.26 6.26
CA LYS A 79 0.23 3.92 7.35
C LYS A 79 1.40 3.04 6.88
N GLU A 80 1.16 2.22 5.85
CA GLU A 80 2.12 1.27 5.30
C GLU A 80 3.09 1.92 4.31
N GLY A 81 2.74 3.08 3.75
CA GLY A 81 3.53 3.74 2.72
C GLY A 81 2.72 4.63 1.77
N MET A 82 3.37 5.07 0.70
CA MET A 82 2.77 5.89 -0.35
C MET A 82 2.34 5.00 -1.53
N ARG A 83 1.11 5.18 -2.02
CA ARG A 83 0.60 4.53 -3.24
C ARG A 83 0.40 5.56 -4.34
N ILE A 84 1.10 5.39 -5.46
CA ILE A 84 0.89 6.16 -6.69
C ILE A 84 0.16 5.24 -7.66
N THR A 85 -1.08 5.58 -7.97
CA THR A 85 -1.91 4.82 -8.89
C THR A 85 -1.92 5.51 -10.25
N MET A 86 -1.43 4.81 -11.28
CA MET A 86 -1.54 5.23 -12.67
C MET A 86 -2.62 4.39 -13.35
N GLU A 87 -3.63 5.05 -13.91
CA GLU A 87 -4.78 4.41 -14.55
C GLU A 87 -4.68 4.57 -16.07
N GLU A 88 -4.92 3.47 -16.80
CA GLU A 88 -4.89 3.49 -18.25
C GLU A 88 -6.08 4.28 -18.80
N GLN A 89 -5.80 5.24 -19.69
CA GLN A 89 -6.82 6.08 -20.32
C GLN A 89 -6.99 5.73 -21.80
N SER A 90 -8.10 6.14 -22.42
CA SER A 90 -8.40 5.84 -23.84
C SER A 90 -7.31 6.32 -24.80
N ASP A 91 -6.64 7.43 -24.49
CA ASP A 91 -5.60 8.00 -25.34
C ASP A 91 -4.18 7.62 -24.90
N MET A 92 -4.03 6.89 -23.78
CA MET A 92 -2.76 6.48 -23.19
C MET A 92 -2.82 5.03 -22.72
N ALA A 93 -2.59 4.11 -23.67
CA ALA A 93 -2.34 2.71 -23.35
C ALA A 93 -0.94 2.57 -22.72
N PHE A 94 -0.83 1.79 -21.64
CA PHE A 94 0.46 1.58 -20.97
C PHE A 94 1.27 0.45 -21.58
N PHE A 95 0.55 -0.53 -22.14
CA PHE A 95 1.13 -1.73 -22.74
C PHE A 95 0.51 -1.98 -24.10
N GLU A 96 1.25 -2.70 -24.94
CA GLU A 96 0.68 -3.24 -26.18
C GLU A 96 -0.47 -4.22 -25.87
N SER A 97 -1.43 -4.32 -26.78
CA SER A 97 -2.64 -5.12 -26.57
C SER A 97 -2.31 -6.60 -26.33
N GLY A 98 -2.78 -7.16 -25.21
CA GLY A 98 -2.50 -8.54 -24.82
C GLY A 98 -1.03 -8.85 -24.50
N SER A 99 -0.18 -7.82 -24.37
CA SER A 99 1.25 -7.94 -24.11
C SER A 99 1.65 -7.25 -22.80
N ALA A 100 2.86 -7.57 -22.35
CA ALA A 100 3.57 -6.90 -21.26
C ALA A 100 4.62 -5.90 -21.78
N GLU A 101 4.71 -5.69 -23.09
CA GLU A 101 5.60 -4.68 -23.68
C GLU A 101 5.09 -3.27 -23.39
N LEU A 102 5.98 -2.41 -22.90
CA LEU A 102 5.69 -1.02 -22.56
C LEU A 102 5.56 -0.16 -23.82
N THR A 103 4.54 0.67 -23.87
CA THR A 103 4.41 1.70 -24.92
C THR A 103 5.37 2.87 -24.68
N GLU A 104 5.70 3.60 -25.74
CA GLU A 104 6.48 4.86 -25.64
C GLU A 104 5.82 5.87 -24.69
N LYS A 105 4.48 5.95 -24.69
CA LYS A 105 3.74 6.85 -23.79
C LYS A 105 3.96 6.50 -22.32
N MET A 106 3.99 5.21 -21.99
CA MET A 106 4.28 4.76 -20.62
C MET A 106 5.72 5.05 -20.23
N ARG A 107 6.68 4.82 -21.12
CA ARG A 107 8.10 5.16 -20.89
C ARG A 107 8.26 6.64 -20.55
N LEU A 108 7.63 7.53 -21.32
CA LEU A 108 7.65 8.97 -21.04
C LEU A 108 7.03 9.35 -19.68
N GLN A 109 6.04 8.59 -19.20
CA GLN A 109 5.46 8.81 -17.86
C GLN A 109 6.40 8.30 -16.77
N LEU A 110 7.03 7.14 -16.97
CA LEU A 110 8.05 6.61 -16.07
C LEU A 110 9.24 7.58 -15.97
N ASP A 111 9.71 8.15 -17.07
CA ASP A 111 10.81 9.12 -17.08
C ASP A 111 10.53 10.35 -16.23
N LYS A 112 9.27 10.81 -16.17
CA LYS A 112 8.85 11.96 -15.37
C LYS A 112 8.89 11.67 -13.87
N ILE A 113 8.46 10.48 -13.45
CA ILE A 113 8.41 10.10 -12.02
C ILE A 113 9.71 9.48 -11.51
N SER A 114 10.54 8.96 -12.41
CA SER A 114 11.78 8.28 -12.08
C SER A 114 12.72 9.10 -11.18
N PRO A 115 12.91 10.42 -11.38
CA PRO A 115 13.74 11.22 -10.47
C PRO A 115 13.21 11.26 -9.03
N VAL A 116 11.90 11.35 -8.86
CA VAL A 116 11.25 11.34 -7.53
C VAL A 116 11.39 9.96 -6.90
N LEU A 117 11.03 8.91 -7.65
CA LEU A 117 11.07 7.54 -7.16
C LEU A 117 12.49 7.05 -6.88
N SER A 118 13.48 7.44 -7.67
CA SER A 118 14.88 7.03 -7.51
C SER A 118 15.44 7.52 -6.18
N LYS A 119 15.13 8.78 -5.83
CA LYS A 119 15.50 9.35 -4.52
C LYS A 119 14.83 8.60 -3.36
N LEU A 120 13.57 8.17 -3.52
CA LEU A 120 12.90 7.39 -2.49
C LEU A 120 13.48 5.97 -2.38
N ALA A 121 13.87 5.38 -3.51
CA ALA A 121 14.46 4.05 -3.58
C ALA A 121 15.81 3.94 -2.85
N GLU A 122 16.46 5.04 -2.47
CA GLU A 122 17.66 4.98 -1.62
C GLU A 122 17.36 4.37 -0.24
N LYS A 123 16.16 4.67 0.31
CA LYS A 123 15.77 4.30 1.68
C LYS A 123 14.55 3.39 1.74
N HIS A 124 13.70 3.38 0.72
CA HIS A 124 12.43 2.70 0.71
C HIS A 124 12.38 1.63 -0.39
N ASP A 125 11.60 0.59 -0.14
CA ASP A 125 11.31 -0.40 -1.16
C ASP A 125 10.13 0.09 -2.02
N ILE A 126 10.22 -0.14 -3.33
CA ILE A 126 9.20 0.17 -4.31
C ILE A 126 8.66 -1.14 -4.86
N VAL A 127 7.39 -1.42 -4.57
CA VAL A 127 6.64 -2.53 -5.12
C VAL A 127 5.79 -2.03 -6.27
N VAL A 128 5.98 -2.58 -7.45
CA VAL A 128 5.14 -2.32 -8.62
C VAL A 128 4.05 -3.38 -8.68
N GLU A 129 2.80 -2.94 -8.60
CA GLU A 129 1.62 -3.79 -8.60
C GLU A 129 0.89 -3.67 -9.94
N GLY A 130 0.71 -4.79 -10.63
CA GLY A 130 -0.04 -4.88 -11.88
C GLY A 130 -1.47 -5.35 -11.65
N HIS A 131 -2.43 -4.65 -12.26
CA HIS A 131 -3.86 -5.00 -12.24
C HIS A 131 -4.45 -5.08 -13.64
N THR A 132 -5.44 -5.95 -13.82
CA THR A 132 -6.18 -6.12 -15.08
C THR A 132 -7.69 -5.92 -14.86
N ASP A 133 -8.44 -5.85 -15.96
CA ASP A 133 -9.89 -6.01 -15.91
C ASP A 133 -10.28 -7.50 -15.84
N ASP A 134 -11.59 -7.76 -15.83
CA ASP A 134 -12.21 -9.09 -15.77
C ASP A 134 -12.36 -9.76 -17.13
N ILE A 135 -11.89 -9.15 -18.21
CA ILE A 135 -12.01 -9.74 -19.55
C ILE A 135 -10.97 -10.86 -19.63
N PRO A 136 -11.36 -12.13 -19.79
CA PRO A 136 -10.40 -13.21 -19.80
C PRO A 136 -9.45 -13.09 -21.00
N ILE A 137 -8.16 -13.20 -20.73
CA ILE A 137 -7.10 -13.25 -21.75
C ILE A 137 -6.49 -14.64 -21.74
N ALA A 138 -6.29 -15.18 -22.94
CA ALA A 138 -5.48 -16.37 -23.19
C ALA A 138 -4.69 -16.14 -24.47
N THR A 139 -3.42 -15.78 -24.35
CA THR A 139 -2.50 -15.64 -25.48
C THR A 139 -1.52 -16.80 -25.49
N LYS A 140 -0.68 -16.89 -26.53
CA LYS A 140 0.42 -17.88 -26.57
C LYS A 140 1.45 -17.66 -25.46
N GLN A 141 1.56 -16.43 -24.95
CA GLN A 141 2.55 -16.03 -23.95
C GLN A 141 1.99 -16.01 -22.53
N TYR A 142 0.70 -15.73 -22.35
CA TYR A 142 0.07 -15.59 -21.05
C TYR A 142 -1.21 -16.43 -21.01
N ALA A 143 -1.27 -17.38 -20.09
CA ALA A 143 -2.40 -18.28 -19.93
C ALA A 143 -3.64 -17.60 -19.35
N ASN A 144 -3.46 -16.58 -18.51
CA ASN A 144 -4.54 -15.86 -17.84
C ASN A 144 -4.13 -14.41 -17.46
N ASN A 145 -5.11 -13.67 -16.94
CA ASN A 145 -4.94 -12.29 -16.47
C ASN A 145 -3.94 -12.15 -15.32
N TRP A 146 -3.84 -13.16 -14.45
CA TRP A 146 -2.90 -13.16 -13.33
C TRP A 146 -1.44 -13.16 -13.83
N GLU A 147 -1.14 -14.03 -14.80
CA GLU A 147 0.18 -14.10 -15.43
C GLU A 147 0.51 -12.83 -16.20
N LEU A 148 -0.44 -12.31 -17.00
CA LEU A 148 -0.27 -11.04 -17.72
C LEU A 148 0.02 -9.87 -16.78
N SER A 149 -0.71 -9.77 -15.66
CA SER A 149 -0.51 -8.69 -14.68
C SER A 149 0.87 -8.74 -14.04
N THR A 150 1.38 -9.94 -13.75
CA THR A 150 2.71 -10.16 -13.18
C THR A 150 3.79 -9.82 -14.20
N ALA A 151 3.61 -10.23 -15.46
CA ALA A 151 4.53 -9.90 -16.54
C ALA A 151 4.60 -8.38 -16.78
N ARG A 152 3.46 -7.68 -16.77
CA ARG A 152 3.39 -6.22 -16.89
C ARG A 152 4.11 -5.50 -15.76
N ALA A 153 3.87 -5.91 -14.51
CA ALA A 153 4.60 -5.37 -13.37
C ALA A 153 6.11 -5.60 -13.50
N THR A 154 6.51 -6.78 -13.98
CA THR A 154 7.91 -7.11 -14.23
C THR A 154 8.53 -6.22 -15.30
N SER A 155 7.85 -5.98 -16.42
CA SER A 155 8.34 -5.08 -17.48
C SER A 155 8.57 -3.65 -16.98
N VAL A 156 7.67 -3.14 -16.14
CA VAL A 156 7.84 -1.83 -15.50
C VAL A 156 9.07 -1.82 -14.59
N VAL A 157 9.24 -2.85 -13.76
CA VAL A 157 10.44 -2.97 -12.91
C VAL A 157 11.71 -3.03 -13.75
N MET A 158 11.75 -3.82 -14.82
CA MET A 158 12.92 -3.91 -15.72
C MET A 158 13.25 -2.54 -16.32
N SER A 159 12.25 -1.78 -16.76
CA SER A 159 12.44 -0.40 -17.22
C SER A 159 13.03 0.53 -16.15
N MET A 160 12.65 0.34 -14.88
CA MET A 160 13.23 1.11 -13.76
C MET A 160 14.67 0.68 -13.45
N LEU A 161 14.99 -0.61 -13.58
CA LEU A 161 16.36 -1.12 -13.42
C LEU A 161 17.29 -0.56 -14.50
N ASP A 162 16.80 -0.41 -15.73
CA ASP A 162 17.52 0.26 -16.81
C ASP A 162 17.82 1.73 -16.47
N ALA A 163 16.87 2.40 -15.80
CA ALA A 163 17.01 3.73 -15.21
C ALA A 163 17.87 3.77 -13.91
N LYS A 164 18.60 2.69 -13.61
CA LYS A 164 19.56 2.56 -12.50
C LYS A 164 18.93 2.56 -11.10
N PHE A 165 17.68 2.13 -10.97
CA PHE A 165 17.11 1.87 -9.65
C PHE A 165 17.84 0.71 -8.95
N PRO A 166 18.02 0.78 -7.61
CA PRO A 166 18.69 -0.28 -6.86
C PRO A 166 17.86 -1.58 -6.90
N PRO A 167 18.35 -2.69 -7.49
CA PRO A 167 17.57 -3.91 -7.66
C PRO A 167 17.05 -4.49 -6.34
N LYS A 168 17.82 -4.35 -5.27
CA LYS A 168 17.46 -4.82 -3.92
C LYS A 168 16.23 -4.13 -3.31
N ARG A 169 15.77 -3.01 -3.90
CA ARG A 169 14.63 -2.21 -3.43
C ARG A 169 13.42 -2.35 -4.33
N MET A 170 13.50 -3.17 -5.38
CA MET A 170 12.43 -3.32 -6.36
C MET A 170 11.73 -4.66 -6.16
N ALA A 171 10.40 -4.65 -6.28
CA ALA A 171 9.60 -5.86 -6.37
C ALA A 171 8.49 -5.67 -7.41
N ALA A 172 8.10 -6.75 -8.07
CA ALA A 172 6.93 -6.80 -8.95
C ALA A 172 5.90 -7.76 -8.36
N VAL A 173 4.63 -7.35 -8.35
CA VAL A 173 3.51 -8.17 -7.90
C VAL A 173 2.37 -8.06 -8.93
N GLY A 174 1.80 -9.19 -9.33
CA GLY A 174 0.59 -9.22 -10.16
C GLY A 174 -0.61 -9.66 -9.34
N TYR A 175 -1.69 -8.88 -9.37
CA TYR A 175 -2.96 -9.23 -8.71
C TYR A 175 -4.04 -9.70 -9.68
N GLY A 176 -3.82 -9.55 -11.00
CA GLY A 176 -4.83 -9.81 -12.02
C GLY A 176 -6.10 -8.99 -11.79
N GLU A 177 -7.24 -9.65 -11.91
CA GLU A 177 -8.59 -9.08 -11.78
C GLU A 177 -9.13 -9.10 -10.34
N TYR A 178 -8.41 -9.73 -9.40
CA TYR A 178 -8.92 -10.06 -8.06
C TYR A 178 -8.88 -8.90 -7.06
N HIS A 179 -8.32 -7.75 -7.44
CA HIS A 179 -8.28 -6.53 -6.63
C HIS A 179 -8.86 -5.32 -7.40
N PRO A 180 -10.15 -5.35 -7.80
CA PRO A 180 -10.76 -4.25 -8.54
C PRO A 180 -10.93 -3.02 -7.63
N LYS A 181 -10.71 -1.82 -8.20
CA LYS A 181 -11.00 -0.55 -7.50
C LYS A 181 -12.49 -0.20 -7.63
N VAL A 182 -13.09 -0.60 -8.74
CA VAL A 182 -14.52 -0.42 -9.04
C VAL A 182 -15.09 -1.72 -9.63
N PRO A 183 -16.38 -2.03 -9.43
CA PRO A 183 -16.99 -3.23 -10.02
C PRO A 183 -16.86 -3.23 -11.56
N ASN A 184 -16.54 -4.38 -12.17
CA ASN A 184 -16.35 -4.53 -13.63
C ASN A 184 -17.67 -4.54 -14.44
N THR A 185 -18.59 -3.63 -14.13
CA THR A 185 -19.92 -3.57 -14.73
C THR A 185 -19.99 -2.72 -16.00
N SER A 186 -18.98 -1.88 -16.27
CA SER A 186 -18.94 -0.98 -17.42
C SER A 186 -17.56 -0.92 -18.06
N VAL A 187 -17.50 -0.51 -19.33
CA VAL A 187 -16.23 -0.29 -20.04
C VAL A 187 -15.38 0.78 -19.35
N ALA A 188 -16.00 1.81 -18.78
CA ALA A 188 -15.30 2.84 -18.01
C ALA A 188 -14.69 2.27 -16.71
N ASN A 189 -15.42 1.40 -16.02
CA ASN A 189 -14.95 0.77 -14.80
C ASN A 189 -13.79 -0.19 -15.08
N ARG A 190 -13.87 -0.99 -16.14
CA ARG A 190 -12.78 -1.87 -16.57
C ARG A 190 -11.50 -1.09 -16.85
N LYS A 191 -11.60 0.06 -17.53
CA LYS A 191 -10.45 0.96 -17.76
C LYS A 191 -9.80 1.41 -16.45
N THR A 192 -10.60 1.78 -15.46
CA THR A 192 -10.12 2.17 -14.12
C THR A 192 -9.42 1.01 -13.39
N ASN A 193 -9.79 -0.23 -13.69
CA ASN A 193 -9.17 -1.42 -13.13
C ASN A 193 -7.85 -1.82 -13.82
N ARG A 194 -7.65 -1.44 -15.09
CA ARG A 194 -6.36 -1.57 -15.77
C ARG A 194 -5.43 -0.46 -15.30
N ARG A 195 -4.64 -0.77 -14.27
CA ARG A 195 -3.77 0.19 -13.60
C ARG A 195 -2.47 -0.44 -13.16
N VAL A 196 -1.47 0.43 -12.99
CA VAL A 196 -0.19 0.10 -12.35
C VAL A 196 -0.09 0.94 -11.10
N VAL A 197 0.21 0.30 -9.97
CA VAL A 197 0.40 0.98 -8.69
C VAL A 197 1.87 0.90 -8.31
N PHE A 198 2.46 2.02 -7.96
CA PHE A 198 3.76 2.07 -7.30
C PHE A 198 3.51 2.23 -5.81
N PHE A 199 3.82 1.20 -5.05
CA PHE A 199 3.70 1.19 -3.60
C PHE A 199 5.08 1.34 -2.97
N ILE A 200 5.33 2.50 -2.37
CA ILE A 200 6.57 2.83 -1.69
C ILE A 200 6.38 2.52 -0.20
N LYS A 201 7.07 1.49 0.29
CA LYS A 201 6.93 1.01 1.67
C LYS A 201 7.62 1.93 2.66
N ASN A 202 6.96 2.19 3.80
CA ASN A 202 7.56 2.96 4.88
C ASN A 202 8.68 2.17 5.58
N THR A 203 8.50 0.86 5.69
CA THR A 203 9.48 -0.09 6.22
C THR A 203 10.13 -0.89 5.08
N PRO A 204 11.38 -0.58 4.70
CA PRO A 204 12.09 -1.35 3.69
C PRO A 204 12.43 -2.76 4.21
N TYR A 205 12.65 -3.69 3.29
CA TYR A 205 13.17 -5.02 3.59
C TYR A 205 14.54 -4.86 4.27
N PRO A 206 14.80 -5.59 5.37
CA PRO A 206 16.05 -5.47 6.10
C PRO A 206 17.20 -5.82 5.16
N ASP A 207 18.22 -4.95 5.13
CA ASP A 207 19.50 -5.23 4.50
C ASP A 207 20.20 -6.33 5.31
N THR A 208 19.74 -7.57 5.17
CA THR A 208 20.39 -8.72 5.77
C THR A 208 21.67 -8.95 4.98
N PRO A 209 22.86 -8.90 5.59
CA PRO A 209 24.07 -9.28 4.88
C PRO A 209 23.89 -10.70 4.37
N ALA A 210 24.29 -10.94 3.12
CA ALA A 210 24.22 -12.27 2.52
C ALA A 210 24.76 -13.30 3.52
N PRO A 211 24.08 -14.44 3.72
CA PRO A 211 24.55 -15.47 4.63
C PRO A 211 26.03 -15.74 4.37
N PRO A 212 26.89 -15.72 5.40
CA PRO A 212 28.32 -15.99 5.22
C PRO A 212 28.47 -17.40 4.60
N GLY A 213 28.84 -17.45 3.32
CA GLY A 213 28.94 -18.69 2.54
C GLY A 213 28.49 -18.61 1.07
N LEU A 214 27.76 -17.57 0.64
CA LEU A 214 27.32 -17.42 -0.77
C LEU A 214 28.25 -16.54 -1.63
N VAL A 215 29.16 -15.78 -1.03
CA VAL A 215 30.25 -15.11 -1.73
C VAL A 215 31.40 -16.10 -1.90
N GLY A 216 31.31 -16.94 -2.93
CA GLY A 216 32.39 -17.90 -3.23
C GLY A 216 32.03 -19.09 -4.12
N ALA A 217 30.75 -19.29 -4.47
CA ALA A 217 30.42 -20.21 -5.55
C ALA A 217 30.47 -19.43 -6.88
N ALA A 218 31.68 -19.25 -7.41
CA ALA A 218 31.82 -19.05 -8.84
C ALA A 218 31.03 -20.19 -9.52
N VAL A 219 29.96 -19.84 -10.24
CA VAL A 219 29.27 -20.78 -11.11
C VAL A 219 30.33 -21.28 -12.07
N ALA A 220 30.83 -22.50 -11.85
CA ALA A 220 31.77 -23.13 -12.74
C ALA A 220 31.12 -23.20 -14.12
N PRO A 221 31.75 -22.66 -15.18
CA PRO A 221 31.22 -22.82 -16.53
C PRO A 221 31.42 -24.29 -16.91
N GLY A 222 30.39 -25.11 -16.75
CA GLY A 222 30.47 -26.53 -17.09
C GLY A 222 29.55 -27.49 -16.34
N ALA A 223 28.81 -27.05 -15.32
CA ALA A 223 27.75 -27.88 -14.78
C ALA A 223 26.55 -27.84 -15.75
N ALA A 224 26.50 -28.82 -16.66
CA ALA A 224 25.30 -29.12 -17.41
C ALA A 224 24.11 -29.13 -16.44
N SER A 225 23.12 -28.28 -16.70
CA SER A 225 21.81 -28.40 -16.06
C SER A 225 21.42 -29.88 -16.18
N PRO A 226 21.08 -30.60 -15.10
CA PRO A 226 20.65 -31.97 -15.25
C PRO A 226 19.47 -31.94 -16.22
N ALA A 227 19.64 -32.62 -17.35
CA ALA A 227 18.62 -32.72 -18.37
C ALA A 227 17.31 -33.05 -17.65
N ALA A 228 16.29 -32.21 -17.88
CA ALA A 228 14.95 -32.50 -17.41
C ALA A 228 14.62 -33.96 -17.78
N PRO A 229 14.13 -34.79 -16.85
CA PRO A 229 13.81 -36.17 -17.20
C PRO A 229 12.84 -36.15 -18.38
N GLU A 230 13.23 -36.78 -19.49
CA GLU A 230 12.33 -37.04 -20.62
C GLU A 230 11.14 -37.82 -20.06
N GLY A 231 10.00 -37.15 -19.95
CA GLY A 231 8.81 -37.67 -19.25
C GLY A 231 8.28 -36.79 -18.13
N ALA A 232 8.79 -35.58 -17.91
CA ALA A 232 8.10 -34.59 -17.10
C ALA A 232 6.70 -34.35 -17.70
N ALA A 233 5.67 -34.87 -17.01
CA ALA A 233 4.28 -34.64 -17.35
C ALA A 233 4.05 -33.13 -17.52
N PRO A 234 3.24 -32.69 -18.50
CA PRO A 234 2.92 -31.29 -18.65
C PRO A 234 2.45 -30.76 -17.30
N LEU A 235 2.97 -29.59 -16.90
CA LEU A 235 2.51 -28.87 -15.71
C LEU A 235 0.97 -28.89 -15.73
N PRO A 236 0.31 -29.24 -14.61
CA PRO A 236 -1.15 -29.24 -14.59
C PRO A 236 -1.61 -27.85 -15.05
N ALA A 237 -2.42 -27.80 -16.11
CA ALA A 237 -3.11 -26.59 -16.48
C ALA A 237 -3.79 -26.08 -15.21
N TYR A 238 -3.44 -24.87 -14.76
CA TYR A 238 -4.10 -24.26 -13.61
C TYR A 238 -5.59 -24.28 -13.90
N GLY A 239 -6.29 -25.18 -13.19
CA GLY A 239 -7.70 -25.45 -13.41
C GLY A 239 -8.48 -24.17 -13.26
N GLN A 240 -9.50 -24.04 -14.11
CA GLN A 240 -10.55 -23.05 -14.02
C GLN A 240 -10.86 -22.72 -12.55
N ALA A 241 -10.87 -21.43 -12.21
CA ALA A 241 -11.34 -20.98 -10.91
C ALA A 241 -12.66 -21.70 -10.57
N PRO A 242 -12.83 -22.23 -9.33
CA PRO A 242 -14.09 -22.82 -8.96
C PRO A 242 -15.20 -21.80 -9.25
N ALA A 243 -16.23 -22.25 -9.97
CA ALA A 243 -17.38 -21.42 -10.28
C ALA A 243 -17.87 -20.72 -9.01
N PRO A 244 -18.30 -19.45 -9.08
CA PRO A 244 -18.90 -18.78 -7.93
C PRO A 244 -20.04 -19.67 -7.40
N PRO A 245 -20.20 -19.81 -6.08
CA PRO A 245 -21.29 -20.60 -5.52
C PRO A 245 -22.60 -20.14 -6.14
N ALA A 246 -23.38 -21.10 -6.64
CA ALA A 246 -24.69 -20.86 -7.24
C ALA A 246 -25.50 -19.93 -6.33
N GLU A 247 -26.12 -18.92 -6.95
CA GLU A 247 -27.07 -18.03 -6.32
C GLU A 247 -28.00 -18.84 -5.40
N THR A 248 -28.01 -18.48 -4.11
CA THR A 248 -29.04 -18.91 -3.18
C THR A 248 -30.42 -18.70 -3.82
N PRO A 249 -31.32 -19.70 -3.85
CA PRO A 249 -32.66 -19.50 -4.35
C PRO A 249 -33.32 -18.34 -3.59
N ALA A 250 -33.94 -17.44 -4.34
CA ALA A 250 -34.72 -16.34 -3.80
C ALA A 250 -35.69 -16.84 -2.73
N VAL A 251 -35.68 -16.16 -1.58
CA VAL A 251 -36.66 -16.36 -0.51
C VAL A 251 -38.06 -16.13 -1.12
N PRO A 252 -39.03 -17.06 -0.95
CA PRO A 252 -40.38 -16.81 -1.43
C PRO A 252 -40.98 -15.65 -0.64
N GLU A 253 -41.41 -14.61 -1.35
CA GLU A 253 -42.21 -13.51 -0.78
C GLU A 253 -43.46 -14.10 -0.12
N THR A 254 -43.58 -13.90 1.19
CA THR A 254 -44.81 -14.16 1.93
C THR A 254 -45.91 -13.22 1.39
N PRO A 255 -47.07 -13.71 0.92
CA PRO A 255 -48.14 -12.81 0.52
C PRO A 255 -48.71 -12.11 1.76
N ALA A 256 -48.90 -10.81 1.66
CA ALA A 256 -49.56 -9.99 2.67
C ALA A 256 -50.97 -10.55 2.98
N PRO A 257 -51.42 -10.61 4.25
CA PRO A 257 -52.76 -11.07 4.55
C PRO A 257 -53.79 -10.07 4.02
N ALA A 258 -54.69 -10.58 3.17
CA ALA A 258 -55.89 -9.88 2.73
C ALA A 258 -56.75 -9.54 3.96
N GLY A 259 -57.16 -8.27 4.06
CA GLY A 259 -58.05 -7.80 5.11
C GLY A 259 -59.40 -8.52 5.08
N GLU A 260 -59.72 -9.16 6.20
CA GLU A 260 -61.08 -9.59 6.55
C GLU A 260 -61.87 -8.38 7.07
N ALA A 261 -62.88 -7.97 6.31
CA ALA A 261 -64.14 -7.47 6.87
C ALA A 261 -65.14 -8.63 6.69
N PRO A 262 -66.09 -8.90 7.63
CA PRO A 262 -67.15 -7.94 7.94
C PRO A 262 -67.77 -8.04 9.37
N ALA A 263 -68.74 -7.16 9.61
CA ALA A 263 -70.04 -7.39 10.30
C ALA A 263 -70.34 -6.48 11.52
N GLU A 264 -71.26 -5.54 11.25
CA GLU A 264 -72.45 -5.10 12.02
C GLU A 264 -72.43 -4.95 13.56
N GLY A 265 -72.95 -3.80 13.99
CA GLY A 265 -74.07 -3.75 14.95
C GLY A 265 -73.76 -3.20 16.35
N GLY A 266 -74.25 -1.97 16.64
CA GLY A 266 -74.30 -1.39 17.98
C GLY A 266 -74.03 0.10 18.03
#